data_AF-A0A444XBF2-F1
#
_entry.id   AF-A0A444XBF2-F1
#
_cell.length_a   1.000
_cell.length_b   1.000
_cell.length_c   1.000
_cell.angle_alpha   90.00
_cell.angle_beta   90.00
_cell.angle_gamma   90.00
#
_symmetry.space_group_name_H-M   'P 1'
#
loop_
_entity.id
_entity.type
_entity.pdbx_description
1 polymer ?
#
loop_
_entity_poly.entity_id
_entity_poly.type
_entity_poly.pdbx_seq_one_letter_code
_entity_poly.pdbx_strand_id
1 'polypeptide(L)'
;MGSKDVKVVSYWASPFGKRAEWALKLKGVEYDYIEEDIYNKSDLLLELNPVHKKVPVLVHGNKAIAESFVILEYIDETWKQYPLMPHDPYQRAHARFWAISAEQKVGEGSWIALIKSGEEKEKALDTASEVLEKIEEEIKVKDEKGIIEVKWQTWSKTMERREDVKLFNFHASPFGQRVIWALKLKGVDYECIEEDIFNKSNLLLELNPVHKKVPVLVHCNKPIAESLVILEYIDETWKQYPLMPQNPCQRAHARFWANFAEHKLLDAAWMAMRSSGEEQEKAVNEAREAVEKLEEEIKGKRFFGRDYIGFLDIAIGWISYWIPVWEEVGSMKILDPLKFPAINAWITNFLSHPTINDTLPQRDKMVVYYHSRRKETMGSKDVKVLNFWVSPFGKRVEWALKLKGVEYEYIEEDISNKSNLLLELNPVYKKVPVLVHGNKAIAESFVILEYIDETWKQYPLMPHDPYERAHARFWATSAQQKLGKEGSWTALIKSGEEKEKALNTASEVLEKLEEEIKGKKFFGGDNIGYLDIALGWISYIIPIWEEVGSIQIIDRLKLPAINEWMTNFLNHPVVKDSLPPRDKALDYYHLSVKKHTPN
;
A
#
# COMPACT_ATOMS: atom_id res chain seq x y z
N MET A 1 23.47 -47.86 -21.37
CA MET A 1 22.18 -47.33 -20.88
C MET A 1 22.27 -45.82 -20.98
N GLY A 2 21.64 -45.22 -21.99
CA GLY A 2 21.75 -43.79 -22.24
C GLY A 2 20.99 -43.00 -21.18
N SER A 3 21.67 -42.11 -20.47
CA SER A 3 21.06 -41.09 -19.60
C SER A 3 20.02 -40.32 -20.42
N LYS A 4 18.81 -40.14 -19.91
CA LYS A 4 17.79 -39.35 -20.59
C LYS A 4 18.28 -37.90 -20.70
N ASP A 5 18.01 -37.26 -21.83
CA ASP A 5 18.43 -35.87 -22.10
C ASP A 5 17.61 -34.84 -21.30
N VAL A 6 16.53 -35.29 -20.66
CA VAL A 6 15.60 -34.46 -19.89
C VAL A 6 15.57 -34.92 -18.44
N LYS A 7 15.74 -33.98 -17.51
CA LYS A 7 15.62 -34.21 -16.06
C LYS A 7 14.66 -33.22 -15.43
N VAL A 8 13.89 -33.65 -14.45
CA VAL A 8 13.03 -32.79 -13.64
C VAL A 8 13.52 -32.84 -12.21
N VAL A 9 14.05 -31.71 -11.71
CA VAL A 9 14.42 -31.54 -10.30
C VAL A 9 13.22 -30.98 -9.56
N SER A 10 12.61 -31.78 -8.67
CA SER A 10 11.44 -31.36 -7.90
C SER A 10 11.27 -32.15 -6.61
N TYR A 11 10.27 -31.78 -5.83
CA TYR A 11 9.83 -32.51 -4.64
C TYR A 11 8.50 -33.19 -4.93
N TRP A 12 8.30 -34.42 -4.46
CA TRP A 12 7.20 -35.29 -4.92
C TRP A 12 5.79 -34.69 -4.74
N ALA A 13 5.60 -33.83 -3.73
CA ALA A 13 4.32 -33.17 -3.45
C ALA A 13 4.20 -31.76 -4.05
N SER A 14 5.20 -31.29 -4.80
CA SER A 14 5.19 -29.95 -5.41
C SER A 14 4.14 -29.88 -6.53
N PRO A 15 3.08 -29.07 -6.38
CA PRO A 15 2.08 -28.91 -7.45
C PRO A 15 2.71 -28.30 -8.71
N PHE A 16 3.71 -27.43 -8.53
CA PHE A 16 4.47 -26.81 -9.61
C PHE A 16 5.32 -27.85 -10.37
N GLY A 17 5.93 -28.79 -9.66
CA GLY A 17 6.66 -29.92 -10.26
C GLY A 17 5.75 -30.84 -11.06
N LYS A 18 4.55 -31.12 -10.54
CA LYS A 18 3.56 -31.94 -11.23
C LYS A 18 3.14 -31.36 -12.58
N ARG A 19 3.06 -30.03 -12.71
CA ARG A 19 2.81 -29.37 -14.01
C ARG A 19 3.83 -29.82 -15.07
N ALA A 20 5.12 -29.77 -14.75
CA ALA A 20 6.19 -30.17 -15.67
C ALA A 20 6.12 -31.67 -15.98
N GLU A 21 5.93 -32.52 -14.97
CA GLU A 21 5.81 -33.97 -15.17
C GLU A 21 4.60 -34.34 -16.04
N TRP A 22 3.44 -33.74 -15.81
CA TRP A 22 2.24 -34.00 -16.62
C TRP A 22 2.43 -33.55 -18.07
N ALA A 23 3.02 -32.37 -18.28
CA ALA A 23 3.34 -31.89 -19.62
C ALA A 23 4.26 -32.86 -20.37
N LEU A 24 5.38 -33.29 -19.76
CA LEU A 24 6.29 -34.25 -20.38
C LEU A 24 5.59 -35.59 -20.70
N LYS A 25 4.76 -36.11 -19.78
CA LYS A 25 3.98 -37.33 -20.00
C LYS A 25 3.00 -37.20 -21.17
N LEU A 26 2.29 -36.08 -21.27
CA LEU A 26 1.39 -35.78 -22.40
C LEU A 26 2.16 -35.70 -23.73
N LYS A 27 3.37 -35.14 -23.72
CA LYS A 27 4.25 -35.08 -24.89
C LYS A 27 4.89 -36.44 -25.25
N GLY A 28 4.78 -37.45 -24.40
CA GLY A 28 5.49 -38.73 -24.56
C GLY A 28 7.00 -38.60 -24.41
N VAL A 29 7.48 -37.58 -23.69
CA VAL A 29 8.91 -37.33 -23.47
C VAL A 29 9.37 -38.08 -22.24
N GLU A 30 10.34 -38.97 -22.40
CA GLU A 30 10.97 -39.63 -21.27
C GLU A 30 11.86 -38.65 -20.49
N TYR A 31 11.78 -38.69 -19.17
CA TYR A 31 12.61 -37.86 -18.28
C TYR A 31 13.12 -38.66 -17.08
N ASP A 32 14.21 -38.18 -16.49
CA ASP A 32 14.69 -38.61 -15.18
C ASP A 32 14.18 -37.65 -14.11
N TYR A 33 13.56 -38.18 -13.06
CA TYR A 33 13.07 -37.37 -11.95
C TYR A 33 14.11 -37.38 -10.83
N ILE A 34 14.54 -36.20 -10.40
CA ILE A 34 15.48 -35.99 -9.30
C ILE A 34 14.68 -35.41 -8.14
N GLU A 35 14.53 -36.21 -7.08
CA GLU A 35 13.88 -35.78 -5.85
C GLU A 35 14.78 -34.79 -5.10
N GLU A 36 14.20 -33.68 -4.68
CA GLU A 36 14.87 -32.57 -4.02
C GLU A 36 14.28 -32.34 -2.62
N ASP A 37 15.14 -32.03 -1.66
CA ASP A 37 14.71 -31.63 -0.32
C ASP A 37 14.53 -30.11 -0.27
N ILE A 38 13.28 -29.66 -0.17
CA ILE A 38 12.97 -28.22 -0.15
C ILE A 38 13.31 -27.53 1.18
N TYR A 39 13.54 -28.30 2.25
CA TYR A 39 13.98 -27.78 3.55
C TYR A 39 15.50 -27.72 3.65
N ASN A 40 16.19 -28.65 2.99
CA ASN A 40 17.65 -28.68 2.89
C ASN A 40 18.11 -28.75 1.42
N LYS A 41 18.06 -27.59 0.75
CA LYS A 41 18.29 -27.46 -0.69
C LYS A 41 19.67 -27.95 -1.11
N SER A 42 19.72 -28.86 -2.08
CA SER A 42 20.98 -29.40 -2.62
C SER A 42 21.81 -28.35 -3.36
N ASP A 43 23.13 -28.56 -3.42
CA ASP A 43 24.04 -27.76 -4.25
C ASP A 43 23.63 -27.78 -5.72
N LEU A 44 23.06 -28.90 -6.19
CA LEU A 44 22.53 -29.03 -7.55
C LEU A 44 21.40 -28.04 -7.81
N LEU A 45 20.39 -27.94 -6.91
CA LEU A 45 19.31 -26.96 -7.08
C LEU A 45 19.85 -25.53 -7.06
N LEU A 46 20.81 -25.25 -6.17
CA LEU A 46 21.43 -23.93 -6.05
C LEU A 46 22.24 -23.57 -7.31
N GLU A 47 22.86 -24.54 -7.96
CA GLU A 47 23.55 -24.36 -9.25
C GLU A 47 22.57 -24.17 -10.41
N LEU A 48 21.51 -24.97 -10.48
CA LEU A 48 20.55 -24.97 -11.58
C LEU A 48 19.58 -23.77 -11.53
N ASN A 49 19.24 -23.28 -10.34
CA ASN A 49 18.40 -22.10 -10.13
C ASN A 49 19.01 -21.19 -9.05
N PRO A 50 20.14 -20.51 -9.35
CA PRO A 50 20.87 -19.71 -8.36
C PRO A 50 20.11 -18.45 -7.93
N VAL A 51 19.13 -18.03 -8.73
CA VAL A 51 18.35 -16.81 -8.52
C VAL A 51 17.23 -17.06 -7.50
N HIS A 52 16.33 -18.01 -7.77
CA HIS A 52 15.19 -18.28 -6.89
C HIS A 52 15.43 -19.43 -5.91
N LYS A 53 16.34 -20.35 -6.25
CA LYS A 53 16.66 -21.53 -5.43
C LYS A 53 15.38 -22.33 -5.12
N LYS A 54 14.50 -22.45 -6.11
CA LYS A 54 13.16 -23.07 -6.00
C LYS A 54 12.98 -24.15 -7.06
N VAL A 55 12.20 -25.15 -6.71
CA VAL A 55 11.69 -26.19 -7.62
C VAL A 55 10.36 -25.76 -8.26
N PRO A 56 10.00 -26.31 -9.43
CA PRO A 56 10.78 -27.24 -10.25
C PRO A 56 11.86 -26.55 -11.08
N VAL A 57 12.85 -27.35 -11.48
CA VAL A 57 13.77 -27.01 -12.57
C VAL A 57 13.76 -28.14 -13.59
N LEU A 58 13.49 -27.82 -14.85
CA LEU A 58 13.65 -28.73 -15.98
C LEU A 58 15.07 -28.57 -16.53
N VAL A 59 15.82 -29.66 -16.63
CA VAL A 59 17.11 -29.69 -17.30
C VAL A 59 16.95 -30.40 -18.63
N HIS A 60 17.32 -29.75 -19.73
CA HIS A 60 17.36 -30.35 -21.07
C HIS A 60 18.78 -30.17 -21.63
N GLY A 61 19.52 -31.27 -21.77
CA GLY A 61 20.95 -31.26 -22.04
C GLY A 61 21.72 -30.53 -20.94
N ASN A 62 22.35 -29.40 -21.29
CA ASN A 62 23.08 -28.54 -20.36
C ASN A 62 22.33 -27.25 -19.98
N LYS A 63 21.02 -27.18 -20.29
CA LYS A 63 20.20 -25.99 -20.03
C LYS A 63 19.23 -26.25 -18.90
N ALA A 64 19.28 -25.39 -17.88
CA ALA A 64 18.30 -25.34 -16.81
C ALA A 64 17.20 -24.33 -17.14
N ILE A 65 15.95 -24.74 -16.98
CA ILE A 65 14.76 -23.91 -17.17
C ILE A 65 13.97 -23.96 -15.87
N ALA A 66 13.81 -22.79 -15.23
CA ALA A 66 13.10 -22.62 -13.98
C ALA A 66 11.77 -21.87 -14.21
N GLU A 67 10.92 -21.87 -13.18
CA GLU A 67 9.53 -21.37 -13.18
C GLU A 67 8.56 -22.28 -13.92
N SER A 68 7.54 -22.78 -13.22
CA SER A 68 6.68 -23.84 -13.76
C SER A 68 5.92 -23.44 -15.03
N PHE A 69 5.43 -22.20 -15.15
CA PHE A 69 4.80 -21.73 -16.39
C PHE A 69 5.79 -21.56 -17.55
N VAL A 70 7.02 -21.11 -17.25
CA VAL A 70 8.09 -21.02 -18.25
C VAL A 70 8.49 -22.41 -18.74
N ILE A 71 8.55 -23.38 -17.83
CA ILE A 71 8.79 -24.79 -18.15
C ILE A 71 7.67 -25.36 -19.05
N LEU A 72 6.40 -25.06 -18.77
CA LEU A 72 5.28 -25.51 -19.60
C LEU A 72 5.36 -24.95 -21.03
N GLU A 73 5.58 -23.64 -21.17
CA GLU A 73 5.76 -22.99 -22.47
C GLU A 73 6.97 -23.57 -23.20
N TYR A 74 8.09 -23.80 -22.49
CA TYR A 74 9.28 -24.43 -23.06
C TYR A 74 9.00 -25.84 -23.59
N ILE A 75 8.31 -26.68 -22.81
CA ILE A 75 7.94 -28.05 -23.21
C ILE A 75 7.06 -28.01 -24.46
N ASP A 76 6.07 -27.11 -24.50
CA ASP A 76 5.15 -26.99 -25.65
C ASP A 76 5.85 -26.45 -26.91
N GLU A 77 6.81 -25.54 -26.72
CA GLU A 77 7.60 -24.97 -27.81
C GLU A 77 8.67 -25.93 -28.34
N THR A 78 9.15 -26.85 -27.52
CA THR A 78 10.21 -27.82 -27.85
C THR A 78 9.64 -29.09 -28.50
N TRP A 79 8.62 -29.69 -27.88
CA TRP A 79 8.01 -30.93 -28.36
C TRP A 79 6.61 -30.66 -28.92
N LYS A 80 6.49 -30.72 -30.25
CA LYS A 80 5.29 -30.28 -30.98
C LYS A 80 4.13 -31.29 -30.95
N GLN A 81 4.36 -32.52 -30.49
CA GLN A 81 3.29 -33.51 -30.29
C GLN A 81 2.33 -32.99 -29.21
N TYR A 82 1.02 -33.25 -29.32
CA TYR A 82 0.01 -32.85 -28.33
C TYR A 82 0.17 -31.40 -27.82
N PRO A 83 -0.14 -30.37 -28.63
CA PRO A 83 -0.04 -28.97 -28.21
C PRO A 83 -0.76 -28.72 -26.88
N LEU A 84 -0.05 -28.13 -25.92
CA LEU A 84 -0.60 -27.72 -24.62
C LEU A 84 -1.32 -26.38 -24.77
N MET A 85 -0.77 -25.48 -25.59
CA MET A 85 -1.36 -24.18 -25.87
C MET A 85 -2.18 -24.20 -27.17
N PRO A 86 -3.26 -23.40 -27.25
CA PRO A 86 -4.00 -23.21 -28.49
C PRO A 86 -3.15 -22.66 -29.65
N HIS A 87 -3.63 -22.85 -30.88
CA HIS A 87 -2.93 -22.33 -32.07
C HIS A 87 -3.15 -20.83 -32.29
N ASP A 88 -4.35 -20.33 -31.98
CA ASP A 88 -4.69 -18.92 -32.15
C ASP A 88 -4.03 -18.04 -31.07
N PRO A 89 -3.39 -16.92 -31.44
CA PRO A 89 -2.71 -16.03 -30.48
C PRO A 89 -3.61 -15.52 -29.36
N TYR A 90 -4.87 -15.18 -29.66
CA TYR A 90 -5.79 -14.66 -28.64
C TYR A 90 -6.11 -15.73 -27.62
N GLN A 91 -6.35 -16.96 -28.07
CA GLN A 91 -6.63 -18.09 -27.18
C GLN A 91 -5.42 -18.46 -26.32
N ARG A 92 -4.20 -18.34 -26.85
CA ARG A 92 -2.98 -18.48 -26.03
C ARG A 92 -2.89 -17.41 -24.96
N ALA A 93 -3.13 -16.16 -25.33
CA ALA A 93 -3.15 -15.04 -24.38
C ALA A 93 -4.19 -15.26 -23.28
N HIS A 94 -5.38 -15.71 -23.66
CA HIS A 94 -6.47 -16.03 -22.73
C HIS A 94 -6.13 -17.20 -21.80
N ALA A 95 -5.50 -18.27 -22.31
CA ALA A 95 -5.02 -19.38 -21.48
C ALA A 95 -3.95 -18.94 -20.47
N ARG A 96 -2.99 -18.09 -20.89
CA ARG A 96 -1.98 -17.50 -19.99
C ARG A 96 -2.64 -16.65 -18.91
N PHE A 97 -3.58 -15.78 -19.29
CA PHE A 97 -4.32 -14.92 -18.36
C PHE A 97 -5.00 -15.74 -17.26
N TRP A 98 -5.73 -16.80 -17.61
CA TRP A 98 -6.42 -17.62 -16.62
C TRP A 98 -5.47 -18.44 -15.76
N ALA A 99 -4.39 -18.98 -16.32
CA ALA A 99 -3.37 -19.69 -15.54
C ALA A 99 -2.72 -18.79 -14.49
N ILE A 100 -2.35 -17.56 -14.88
CA ILE A 100 -1.77 -16.56 -13.97
C ILE A 100 -2.80 -16.11 -12.93
N SER A 101 -4.03 -15.83 -13.36
CA SER A 101 -5.11 -15.39 -12.47
C SER A 101 -5.46 -16.43 -11.42
N ALA A 102 -5.54 -17.70 -11.81
CA ALA A 102 -5.77 -18.79 -10.87
C ALA A 102 -4.65 -18.89 -9.82
N GLU A 103 -3.39 -18.74 -10.23
CA GLU A 103 -2.25 -18.78 -9.30
C GLU A 103 -2.26 -17.58 -8.33
N GLN A 104 -2.39 -16.37 -8.87
CA GLN A 104 -2.29 -15.13 -8.09
C GLN A 104 -3.52 -14.85 -7.21
N LYS A 105 -4.70 -15.32 -7.59
CA LYS A 105 -5.94 -15.02 -6.85
C LYS A 105 -6.42 -16.20 -6.03
N VAL A 106 -6.52 -17.38 -6.64
CA VAL A 106 -7.01 -18.57 -5.97
C VAL A 106 -5.90 -19.22 -5.14
N GLY A 107 -4.72 -19.40 -5.71
CA GLY A 107 -3.57 -20.00 -5.03
C GLY A 107 -3.11 -19.17 -3.83
N GLU A 108 -2.86 -17.88 -4.04
CA GLU A 108 -2.46 -16.97 -2.97
C GLU A 108 -3.56 -16.81 -1.90
N GLY A 109 -4.81 -16.64 -2.30
CA GLY A 109 -5.94 -16.54 -1.37
C GLY A 109 -6.10 -17.79 -0.50
N SER A 110 -5.96 -18.98 -1.11
CA SER A 110 -5.99 -20.26 -0.39
C SER A 110 -4.83 -20.38 0.62
N TRP A 111 -3.63 -19.94 0.23
CA TRP A 111 -2.47 -19.95 1.13
C TRP A 111 -2.67 -18.99 2.32
N ILE A 112 -3.13 -17.76 2.07
CA ILE A 112 -3.46 -16.80 3.12
C ILE A 112 -4.50 -17.38 4.07
N ALA A 113 -5.55 -18.02 3.54
CA ALA A 113 -6.61 -18.63 4.34
C ALA A 113 -6.15 -19.79 5.23
N LEU A 114 -5.02 -20.44 4.89
CA LEU A 114 -4.39 -21.49 5.71
C LEU A 114 -3.56 -20.92 6.87
N ILE A 115 -2.94 -19.75 6.70
CA ILE A 115 -1.96 -19.22 7.67
C ILE A 115 -2.46 -18.00 8.46
N LYS A 116 -3.55 -17.37 8.03
CA LYS A 116 -4.18 -16.20 8.68
C LYS A 116 -5.54 -16.56 9.27
N SER A 117 -6.07 -15.67 10.12
CA SER A 117 -7.38 -15.80 10.76
C SER A 117 -8.16 -14.49 10.72
N GLY A 118 -9.46 -14.54 11.04
CA GLY A 118 -10.34 -13.37 11.06
C GLY A 118 -10.58 -12.76 9.67
N GLU A 119 -10.73 -11.44 9.63
CA GLU A 119 -11.09 -10.67 8.43
C GLU A 119 -10.10 -10.87 7.26
N GLU A 120 -8.79 -11.01 7.54
CA GLU A 120 -7.78 -11.28 6.51
C GLU A 120 -8.05 -12.60 5.75
N LYS A 121 -8.47 -13.64 6.50
CA LYS A 121 -8.80 -14.95 5.91
C LYS A 121 -10.08 -14.86 5.09
N GLU A 122 -11.13 -14.23 5.62
CA GLU A 122 -12.43 -14.11 4.95
C GLU A 122 -12.28 -13.37 3.62
N LYS A 123 -11.61 -12.21 3.62
CA LYS A 123 -11.34 -11.43 2.42
C LYS A 123 -10.54 -12.19 1.36
N ALA A 124 -9.57 -12.99 1.78
CA ALA A 124 -8.77 -13.82 0.89
C ALA A 124 -9.61 -14.94 0.23
N LEU A 125 -10.50 -15.57 1.00
CA LEU A 125 -11.42 -16.60 0.48
C LEU A 125 -12.49 -16.02 -0.45
N ASP A 126 -13.03 -14.84 -0.14
CA ASP A 126 -13.99 -14.16 -1.02
C ASP A 126 -13.35 -13.85 -2.37
N THR A 127 -12.14 -13.28 -2.36
CA THR A 127 -11.37 -13.00 -3.59
C THR A 127 -11.11 -14.27 -4.40
N ALA A 128 -10.73 -15.37 -3.74
CA ALA A 128 -10.50 -16.65 -4.41
C ALA A 128 -11.80 -17.20 -5.03
N SER A 129 -12.92 -17.09 -4.31
CA SER A 129 -14.24 -17.58 -4.75
C SER A 129 -14.75 -16.79 -5.95
N GLU A 130 -14.66 -15.46 -5.95
CA GLU A 130 -15.04 -14.62 -7.10
C GLU A 130 -14.30 -15.00 -8.39
N VAL A 131 -13.02 -15.38 -8.28
CA VAL A 131 -12.23 -15.77 -9.45
C VAL A 131 -12.58 -17.18 -9.91
N LEU A 132 -12.85 -18.11 -8.98
CA LEU A 132 -13.34 -19.44 -9.31
C LEU A 132 -14.69 -19.40 -10.02
N GLU A 133 -15.61 -18.53 -9.59
CA GLU A 133 -16.91 -18.32 -10.26
C GLU A 133 -16.72 -17.85 -11.70
N LYS A 134 -15.81 -16.90 -11.95
CA LYS A 134 -15.52 -16.46 -13.33
C LYS A 134 -14.85 -17.53 -14.18
N ILE A 135 -13.94 -18.32 -13.61
CA ILE A 135 -13.36 -19.48 -14.30
C ILE A 135 -14.47 -20.47 -14.68
N GLU A 136 -15.39 -20.72 -13.75
CA GLU A 136 -16.53 -21.60 -13.96
C GLU A 136 -17.46 -21.09 -15.08
N GLU A 137 -17.71 -19.77 -15.14
CA GLU A 137 -18.46 -19.13 -16.23
C GLU A 137 -17.80 -19.33 -17.60
N GLU A 138 -16.47 -19.23 -17.68
CA GLU A 138 -15.73 -19.41 -18.93
C GLU A 138 -15.74 -20.86 -19.44
N ILE A 139 -15.71 -21.85 -18.53
CA ILE A 139 -15.68 -23.27 -18.91
C ILE A 139 -17.08 -23.87 -19.15
N LYS A 140 -18.14 -23.23 -18.63
CA LYS A 140 -19.54 -23.66 -18.81
C LYS A 140 -20.10 -23.18 -20.15
N VAL A 141 -20.62 -24.10 -20.95
CA VAL A 141 -21.50 -23.76 -22.08
C VAL A 141 -22.87 -24.40 -21.87
N LYS A 142 -23.94 -23.60 -22.02
CA LYS A 142 -25.32 -24.12 -22.07
C LYS A 142 -25.60 -24.62 -23.48
N ASP A 143 -26.00 -25.88 -23.63
CA ASP A 143 -26.57 -26.36 -24.88
C ASP A 143 -28.05 -25.91 -25.05
N GLU A 144 -28.63 -26.14 -26.23
CA GLU A 144 -30.03 -25.77 -26.55
C GLU A 144 -31.08 -26.45 -25.65
N LYS A 145 -30.68 -27.44 -24.84
CA LYS A 145 -31.52 -28.20 -23.90
C LYS A 145 -31.28 -27.80 -22.44
N GLY A 146 -30.41 -26.82 -22.18
CA GLY A 146 -30.07 -26.38 -20.82
C GLY A 146 -29.15 -27.32 -20.05
N ILE A 147 -28.52 -28.29 -20.71
CA ILE A 147 -27.49 -29.13 -20.12
C ILE A 147 -26.19 -28.33 -20.07
N ILE A 148 -25.55 -28.34 -18.90
CA ILE A 148 -24.25 -27.73 -18.69
C ILE A 148 -23.19 -28.74 -19.11
N GLU A 149 -22.54 -28.53 -20.25
CA GLU A 149 -21.34 -29.26 -20.64
C GLU A 149 -20.09 -28.42 -20.35
N VAL A 150 -19.06 -29.05 -19.77
CA VAL A 150 -17.72 -28.49 -19.71
C VAL A 150 -17.08 -28.72 -21.07
N LYS A 151 -16.98 -27.67 -21.90
CA LYS A 151 -16.35 -27.78 -23.21
C LYS A 151 -14.83 -27.80 -23.06
N TRP A 152 -14.23 -28.98 -23.10
CA TRP A 152 -12.78 -29.11 -23.10
C TRP A 152 -12.11 -28.70 -24.43
N GLN A 153 -12.84 -28.57 -25.54
CA GLN A 153 -12.35 -27.96 -26.79
C GLN A 153 -13.52 -27.46 -27.67
N THR A 154 -13.50 -26.19 -28.09
CA THR A 154 -13.83 -25.77 -29.48
C THR A 154 -13.45 -24.31 -29.67
N TRP A 155 -12.15 -24.13 -29.80
CA TRP A 155 -11.48 -22.89 -30.16
C TRP A 155 -11.57 -22.62 -31.66
N SER A 156 -12.76 -22.71 -32.25
CA SER A 156 -12.93 -22.64 -33.72
C SER A 156 -13.74 -21.42 -34.12
N LYS A 157 -13.05 -20.30 -34.30
CA LYS A 157 -13.40 -19.23 -35.27
C LYS A 157 -12.12 -18.45 -35.61
N THR A 158 -11.61 -18.70 -36.80
CA THR A 158 -10.51 -17.94 -37.41
C THR A 158 -10.95 -16.48 -37.56
N MET A 159 -10.10 -15.54 -37.16
CA MET A 159 -10.39 -14.10 -37.22
C MET A 159 -10.55 -13.62 -38.67
N GLU A 160 -11.59 -12.83 -38.93
CA GLU A 160 -11.56 -11.85 -40.01
C GLU A 160 -10.69 -10.67 -39.56
N ARG A 161 -9.74 -10.26 -40.42
CA ARG A 161 -8.87 -9.11 -40.20
C ARG A 161 -9.69 -7.82 -40.25
N ARG A 162 -10.09 -7.30 -39.08
CA ARG A 162 -10.46 -5.89 -38.91
C ARG A 162 -9.39 -5.19 -38.08
N GLU A 163 -8.97 -4.01 -38.53
CA GLU A 163 -7.83 -3.23 -38.03
C GLU A 163 -8.20 -2.34 -36.82
N ASP A 164 -9.00 -2.83 -35.87
CA ASP A 164 -9.35 -2.05 -34.67
C ASP A 164 -8.58 -2.55 -33.45
N VAL A 165 -7.56 -1.78 -33.07
CA VAL A 165 -6.70 -2.01 -31.89
C VAL A 165 -6.86 -0.84 -30.94
N LYS A 166 -7.31 -1.11 -29.72
CA LYS A 166 -7.47 -0.11 -28.66
C LYS A 166 -6.65 -0.51 -27.45
N LEU A 167 -5.99 0.46 -26.82
CA LEU A 167 -5.22 0.26 -25.60
C LEU A 167 -5.79 1.14 -24.50
N PHE A 168 -6.39 0.51 -23.49
CA PHE A 168 -6.78 1.16 -22.25
C PHE A 168 -5.55 1.28 -21.36
N ASN A 169 -5.13 2.50 -21.06
CA ASN A 169 -3.92 2.75 -20.30
C ASN A 169 -4.03 4.00 -19.41
N PHE A 170 -3.14 4.10 -18.45
CA PHE A 170 -2.90 5.30 -17.66
C PHE A 170 -1.50 5.84 -17.97
N HIS A 171 -1.36 7.13 -18.23
CA HIS A 171 -0.11 7.72 -18.71
C HIS A 171 1.12 7.47 -17.82
N ALA A 172 0.95 7.32 -16.50
CA ALA A 172 2.07 7.03 -15.59
C ALA A 172 2.32 5.53 -15.36
N SER A 173 1.58 4.64 -16.03
CA SER A 173 1.71 3.19 -15.88
C SER A 173 2.95 2.65 -16.63
N PRO A 174 3.95 2.08 -15.93
CA PRO A 174 5.07 1.43 -16.60
C PRO A 174 4.61 0.24 -17.46
N PHE A 175 3.52 -0.42 -17.07
CA PHE A 175 3.01 -1.62 -17.73
C PHE A 175 2.37 -1.33 -19.08
N GLY A 176 1.59 -0.25 -19.18
CA GLY A 176 1.02 0.15 -20.47
C GLY A 176 2.05 0.75 -21.40
N GLN A 177 3.10 1.39 -20.85
CA GLN A 177 4.22 1.84 -21.65
C GLN A 177 4.91 0.68 -22.40
N ARG A 178 5.02 -0.51 -21.79
CA ARG A 178 5.53 -1.72 -22.46
C ARG A 178 4.74 -2.01 -23.74
N VAL A 179 3.42 -1.95 -23.64
CA VAL A 179 2.49 -2.22 -24.75
C VAL A 179 2.63 -1.17 -25.85
N ILE A 180 2.73 0.12 -25.46
CA ILE A 180 2.98 1.23 -26.39
C ILE A 180 4.28 1.02 -27.17
N TRP A 181 5.38 0.70 -26.49
CA TRP A 181 6.66 0.42 -27.15
C TRP A 181 6.57 -0.75 -28.12
N ALA A 182 5.90 -1.85 -27.74
CA ALA A 182 5.74 -3.02 -28.59
C ALA A 182 4.92 -2.72 -29.85
N LEU A 183 3.77 -2.05 -29.72
CA LEU A 183 2.93 -1.66 -30.86
C LEU A 183 3.67 -0.73 -31.81
N LYS A 184 4.39 0.27 -31.28
CA LYS A 184 5.16 1.23 -32.08
C LYS A 184 6.34 0.59 -32.79
N LEU A 185 7.11 -0.30 -32.14
CA LEU A 185 8.21 -1.03 -32.79
C LEU A 185 7.71 -1.96 -33.90
N LYS A 186 6.49 -2.49 -33.76
CA LYS A 186 5.83 -3.27 -34.81
C LYS A 186 5.09 -2.43 -35.85
N GLY A 187 5.06 -1.10 -35.72
CA GLY A 187 4.32 -0.24 -36.65
C GLY A 187 2.83 -0.58 -36.71
N VAL A 188 2.22 -0.97 -35.58
CA VAL A 188 0.78 -1.24 -35.47
C VAL A 188 0.09 0.04 -35.04
N ASP A 189 -0.92 0.47 -35.81
CA ASP A 189 -1.78 1.58 -35.43
C ASP A 189 -2.75 1.16 -34.33
N TYR A 190 -2.98 2.06 -33.37
CA TYR A 190 -3.86 1.82 -32.23
C TYR A 190 -4.44 3.14 -31.69
N GLU A 191 -5.62 3.05 -31.10
CA GLU A 191 -6.22 4.12 -30.28
C GLU A 191 -5.80 3.93 -28.82
N CYS A 192 -5.22 4.95 -28.18
CA CYS A 192 -4.93 4.92 -26.75
C CYS A 192 -6.06 5.61 -25.99
N ILE A 193 -6.75 4.88 -25.13
CA ILE A 193 -7.82 5.37 -24.27
C ILE A 193 -7.23 5.57 -22.87
N GLU A 194 -7.16 6.82 -22.43
CA GLU A 194 -6.68 7.17 -21.09
C GLU A 194 -7.74 6.78 -20.05
N GLU A 195 -7.32 6.05 -19.01
CA GLU A 195 -8.13 5.59 -17.90
C GLU A 195 -7.73 6.29 -16.59
N ASP A 196 -8.73 6.68 -15.81
CA ASP A 196 -8.54 7.12 -14.43
C ASP A 196 -8.46 5.88 -13.51
N ILE A 197 -7.27 5.57 -13.02
CA ILE A 197 -7.07 4.39 -12.16
C ILE A 197 -7.58 4.57 -10.72
N PHE A 198 -7.93 5.80 -10.32
CA PHE A 198 -8.55 6.12 -9.03
C PHE A 198 -10.07 6.05 -9.12
N ASN A 199 -10.63 6.41 -10.27
CA ASN A 199 -12.05 6.29 -10.59
C ASN A 199 -12.26 5.49 -11.90
N LYS A 200 -12.09 4.17 -11.78
CA LYS A 200 -12.06 3.25 -12.93
C LYS A 200 -13.38 3.24 -13.68
N SER A 201 -13.30 3.29 -15.02
CA SER A 201 -14.49 3.20 -15.86
C SER A 201 -15.19 1.83 -15.73
N ASN A 202 -16.52 1.80 -15.90
CA ASN A 202 -17.26 0.53 -15.95
C ASN A 202 -16.75 -0.36 -17.10
N LEU A 203 -16.35 0.24 -18.22
CA LEU A 203 -15.79 -0.47 -19.35
C LEU A 203 -14.46 -1.17 -18.99
N LEU A 204 -13.55 -0.52 -18.25
CA LEU A 204 -12.33 -1.17 -17.77
C LEU A 204 -12.65 -2.35 -16.84
N LEU A 205 -13.65 -2.21 -15.97
CA LEU A 205 -14.09 -3.27 -15.07
C LEU A 205 -14.71 -4.45 -15.84
N GLU A 206 -15.41 -4.19 -16.94
CA GLU A 206 -15.94 -5.21 -17.84
C GLU A 206 -14.84 -5.90 -18.66
N LEU A 207 -13.86 -5.15 -19.17
CA LEU A 207 -12.78 -5.68 -20.00
C LEU A 207 -11.73 -6.47 -19.21
N ASN A 208 -11.54 -6.15 -17.93
CA ASN A 208 -10.65 -6.89 -17.01
C ASN A 208 -11.34 -7.13 -15.67
N PRO A 209 -12.31 -8.05 -15.59
CA PRO A 209 -13.14 -8.24 -14.41
C PRO A 209 -12.40 -8.89 -13.25
N VAL A 210 -11.29 -9.59 -13.51
CA VAL A 210 -10.49 -10.27 -12.48
C VAL A 210 -9.56 -9.28 -11.78
N HIS A 211 -8.70 -8.59 -12.53
CA HIS A 211 -7.67 -7.73 -11.94
C HIS A 211 -8.08 -6.27 -11.85
N LYS A 212 -9.01 -5.82 -12.70
CA LYS A 212 -9.53 -4.44 -12.72
C LYS A 212 -8.38 -3.42 -12.87
N LYS A 213 -7.38 -3.75 -13.69
CA LYS A 213 -6.13 -3.01 -13.87
C LYS A 213 -5.88 -2.72 -15.35
N VAL A 214 -5.14 -1.63 -15.61
CA VAL A 214 -4.52 -1.31 -16.90
C VAL A 214 -3.10 -1.90 -16.96
N PRO A 215 -2.56 -2.20 -18.16
CA PRO A 215 -3.17 -2.03 -19.47
C PRO A 215 -4.17 -3.13 -19.83
N VAL A 216 -5.11 -2.81 -20.72
CA VAL A 216 -5.92 -3.80 -21.45
C VAL A 216 -5.86 -3.47 -22.94
N LEU A 217 -5.41 -4.43 -23.75
CA LEU A 217 -5.43 -4.34 -25.21
C LEU A 217 -6.73 -4.96 -25.72
N VAL A 218 -7.51 -4.23 -26.50
CA VAL A 218 -8.69 -4.76 -27.19
C VAL A 218 -8.38 -4.85 -28.67
N HIS A 219 -8.40 -6.07 -29.22
CA HIS A 219 -8.22 -6.30 -30.65
C HIS A 219 -9.42 -7.08 -31.18
N CYS A 220 -10.15 -6.51 -32.15
CA CYS A 220 -11.39 -7.10 -32.67
C CYS A 220 -12.43 -7.43 -31.58
N ASN A 221 -12.71 -6.46 -30.68
CA ASN A 221 -13.63 -6.59 -29.53
C ASN A 221 -13.27 -7.68 -28.51
N LYS A 222 -12.02 -8.16 -28.53
CA LYS A 222 -11.55 -9.17 -27.59
C LYS A 222 -10.50 -8.55 -26.65
N PRO A 223 -10.73 -8.52 -25.34
CA PRO A 223 -9.78 -7.97 -24.38
C PRO A 223 -8.64 -8.95 -24.09
N ILE A 224 -7.43 -8.42 -24.03
CA ILE A 224 -6.22 -9.08 -23.54
C ILE A 224 -5.69 -8.22 -22.39
N ALA A 225 -5.62 -8.80 -21.20
CA ALA A 225 -5.09 -8.17 -19.98
C ALA A 225 -3.73 -8.81 -19.60
N GLU A 226 -3.06 -8.19 -18.64
CA GLU A 226 -1.68 -8.50 -18.19
C GLU A 226 -0.60 -8.12 -19.21
N SER A 227 0.27 -7.17 -18.86
CA SER A 227 1.20 -6.57 -19.83
C SER A 227 2.13 -7.57 -20.52
N LEU A 228 2.68 -8.55 -19.81
CA LEU A 228 3.55 -9.58 -20.41
C LEU A 228 2.77 -10.52 -21.35
N VAL A 229 1.51 -10.84 -21.02
CA VAL A 229 0.62 -11.62 -21.88
C VAL A 229 0.27 -10.83 -23.14
N ILE A 230 0.00 -9.53 -23.01
CA ILE A 230 -0.22 -8.61 -24.13
C ILE A 230 1.02 -8.55 -25.03
N LEU A 231 2.23 -8.48 -24.48
CA LEU A 231 3.47 -8.48 -25.27
C LEU A 231 3.62 -9.77 -26.11
N GLU A 232 3.36 -10.93 -25.52
CA GLU A 232 3.41 -12.20 -26.27
C GLU A 232 2.30 -12.27 -27.32
N TYR A 233 1.09 -11.80 -27.01
CA TYR A 233 -0.01 -11.69 -27.98
C TYR A 233 0.38 -10.81 -29.17
N ILE A 234 0.97 -9.65 -28.91
CA ILE A 234 1.43 -8.71 -29.92
C ILE A 234 2.49 -9.37 -30.82
N ASP A 235 3.46 -10.08 -30.23
CA ASP A 235 4.51 -10.77 -30.98
C ASP A 235 3.99 -11.94 -31.82
N GLU A 236 2.99 -12.64 -31.31
CA GLU A 236 2.36 -13.76 -31.99
C GLU A 236 1.38 -13.33 -33.08
N THR A 237 0.80 -12.14 -32.98
CA THR A 237 -0.19 -11.60 -33.93
C THR A 237 0.48 -10.86 -35.09
N TRP A 238 1.42 -9.97 -34.78
CA TRP A 238 2.11 -9.13 -35.77
C TRP A 238 3.56 -9.58 -35.93
N LYS A 239 3.86 -10.19 -37.09
CA LYS A 239 5.15 -10.87 -37.35
C LYS A 239 6.29 -9.94 -37.72
N GLN A 240 6.00 -8.69 -38.07
CA GLN A 240 7.02 -7.67 -38.22
C GLN A 240 7.71 -7.40 -36.89
N TYR A 241 9.01 -7.13 -36.95
CA TYR A 241 9.86 -6.88 -35.78
C TYR A 241 9.66 -7.94 -34.66
N PRO A 242 10.16 -9.18 -34.84
CA PRO A 242 10.00 -10.23 -33.84
C PRO A 242 10.63 -9.83 -32.51
N LEU A 243 9.83 -9.77 -31.45
CA LEU A 243 10.27 -9.40 -30.10
C LEU A 243 10.93 -10.59 -29.40
N MET A 244 10.33 -11.77 -29.52
CA MET A 244 10.88 -12.97 -28.91
C MET A 244 11.96 -13.61 -29.79
N PRO A 245 12.97 -14.25 -29.17
CA PRO A 245 13.89 -15.12 -29.88
C PRO A 245 13.18 -16.31 -30.55
N GLN A 246 13.80 -16.91 -31.56
CA GLN A 246 13.26 -18.10 -32.23
C GLN A 246 13.51 -19.40 -31.45
N ASN A 247 14.62 -19.48 -30.70
CA ASN A 247 14.98 -20.68 -29.97
C ASN A 247 14.15 -20.82 -28.67
N PRO A 248 13.52 -21.98 -28.39
CA PRO A 248 12.70 -22.18 -27.19
C PRO A 248 13.43 -21.92 -25.87
N CYS A 249 14.71 -22.31 -25.74
CA CYS A 249 15.48 -22.03 -24.52
C CYS A 249 15.67 -20.52 -24.32
N GLN A 250 15.93 -19.77 -25.39
CA GLN A 250 16.08 -18.31 -25.31
C GLN A 250 14.74 -17.61 -25.00
N ARG A 251 13.62 -18.14 -25.50
CA ARG A 251 12.27 -17.67 -25.14
C ARG A 251 11.99 -17.90 -23.66
N ALA A 252 12.28 -19.10 -23.16
CA ALA A 252 12.15 -19.44 -21.75
C ALA A 252 13.00 -18.52 -20.86
N HIS A 253 14.26 -18.26 -21.27
CA HIS A 253 15.16 -17.33 -20.60
C HIS A 253 14.62 -15.90 -20.54
N ALA A 254 14.05 -15.40 -21.65
CA ALA A 254 13.44 -14.06 -21.68
C ALA A 254 12.24 -13.95 -20.74
N ARG A 255 11.37 -14.97 -20.70
CA ARG A 255 10.22 -15.02 -19.78
C ARG A 255 10.67 -15.08 -18.31
N PHE A 256 11.69 -15.88 -18.02
CA PHE A 256 12.26 -16.00 -16.68
C PHE A 256 12.71 -14.64 -16.14
N TRP A 257 13.51 -13.90 -16.91
CA TRP A 257 14.02 -12.60 -16.47
C TRP A 257 12.96 -11.51 -16.43
N ALA A 258 11.97 -11.54 -17.31
CA ALA A 258 10.82 -10.65 -17.23
C ALA A 258 10.03 -10.89 -15.93
N ASN A 259 9.76 -12.15 -15.59
CA ASN A 259 9.07 -12.54 -14.36
C ASN A 259 9.89 -12.20 -13.10
N PHE A 260 11.22 -12.40 -13.15
CA PHE A 260 12.13 -11.99 -12.09
C PHE A 260 12.06 -10.48 -11.83
N ALA A 261 12.14 -9.66 -12.87
CA ALA A 261 12.06 -8.21 -12.72
C ALA A 261 10.68 -7.76 -12.18
N GLU A 262 9.59 -8.40 -12.62
CA GLU A 262 8.22 -8.12 -12.17
C GLU A 262 8.02 -8.40 -10.68
N HIS A 263 8.52 -9.53 -10.16
CA HIS A 263 8.22 -9.99 -8.80
C HIS A 263 9.35 -9.79 -7.78
N LYS A 264 10.54 -9.39 -8.24
CA LYS A 264 11.67 -9.10 -7.34
C LYS A 264 12.05 -7.64 -7.38
N LEU A 265 12.45 -7.15 -8.55
CA LEU A 265 12.95 -5.79 -8.66
C LEU A 265 11.84 -4.75 -8.50
N LEU A 266 10.70 -4.94 -9.18
CA LEU A 266 9.60 -3.97 -9.13
C LEU A 266 9.02 -3.86 -7.73
N ASP A 267 8.75 -4.98 -7.06
CA ASP A 267 8.19 -4.99 -5.70
C ASP A 267 9.13 -4.31 -4.70
N ALA A 268 10.43 -4.63 -4.75
CA ALA A 268 11.42 -4.01 -3.87
C ALA A 268 11.61 -2.50 -4.17
N ALA A 269 11.72 -2.12 -5.44
CA ALA A 269 11.86 -0.72 -5.84
C ALA A 269 10.61 0.11 -5.50
N TRP A 270 9.43 -0.46 -5.69
CA TRP A 270 8.16 0.14 -5.30
C TRP A 270 8.10 0.32 -3.77
N MET A 271 8.42 -0.73 -3.00
CA MET A 271 8.46 -0.68 -1.55
C MET A 271 9.38 0.45 -1.06
N ALA A 272 10.60 0.51 -1.59
CA ALA A 272 11.57 1.55 -1.27
C ALA A 272 11.05 2.97 -1.59
N MET A 273 10.23 3.13 -2.64
CA MET A 273 9.62 4.41 -2.99
C MET A 273 8.50 4.81 -2.01
N ARG A 274 7.77 3.85 -1.43
CA ARG A 274 6.62 4.13 -0.55
C ARG A 274 6.90 4.06 0.95
N SER A 275 8.13 3.78 1.37
CA SER A 275 8.53 3.64 2.77
C SER A 275 9.64 4.63 3.16
N SER A 276 10.01 4.63 4.45
CA SER A 276 11.11 5.42 5.01
C SER A 276 11.87 4.66 6.10
N GLY A 277 13.07 5.12 6.46
CA GLY A 277 13.87 4.51 7.52
C GLY A 277 14.38 3.11 7.16
N GLU A 278 14.40 2.20 8.15
CA GLU A 278 14.95 0.85 8.01
C GLU A 278 14.23 0.01 6.93
N GLU A 279 12.90 0.15 6.81
CA GLU A 279 12.14 -0.54 5.77
C GLU A 279 12.54 -0.08 4.36
N GLN A 280 12.77 1.22 4.19
CA GLN A 280 13.26 1.77 2.92
C GLN A 280 14.66 1.27 2.61
N GLU A 281 15.57 1.28 3.59
CA GLU A 281 16.95 0.81 3.40
C GLU A 281 17.00 -0.67 3.01
N LYS A 282 16.20 -1.52 3.68
CA LYS A 282 16.08 -2.93 3.34
C LYS A 282 15.56 -3.12 1.90
N ALA A 283 14.50 -2.41 1.53
CA ALA A 283 13.92 -2.51 0.19
C ALA A 283 14.88 -2.00 -0.90
N VAL A 284 15.67 -0.96 -0.63
CA VAL A 284 16.75 -0.50 -1.54
C VAL A 284 17.80 -1.58 -1.75
N ASN A 285 18.21 -2.27 -0.68
CA ASN A 285 19.20 -3.35 -0.77
C ASN A 285 18.66 -4.54 -1.58
N GLU A 286 17.42 -4.96 -1.33
CA GLU A 286 16.75 -6.02 -2.11
C GLU A 286 16.63 -5.64 -3.60
N ALA A 287 16.29 -4.38 -3.90
CA ALA A 287 16.24 -3.89 -5.27
C ALA A 287 17.65 -3.92 -5.93
N ARG A 288 18.69 -3.50 -5.21
CA ARG A 288 20.08 -3.54 -5.71
C ARG A 288 20.56 -4.97 -5.98
N GLU A 289 20.25 -5.92 -5.10
CA GLU A 289 20.56 -7.34 -5.33
C GLU A 289 19.88 -7.86 -6.60
N ALA A 290 18.64 -7.42 -6.88
CA ALA A 290 17.96 -7.80 -8.11
C ALA A 290 18.61 -7.15 -9.35
N VAL A 291 19.06 -5.89 -9.26
CA VAL A 291 19.80 -5.23 -10.35
C VAL A 291 21.15 -5.90 -10.59
N GLU A 292 21.87 -6.37 -9.56
CA GLU A 292 23.12 -7.14 -9.71
C GLU A 292 22.93 -8.39 -10.58
N LYS A 293 21.80 -9.09 -10.42
CA LYS A 293 21.48 -10.27 -11.25
C LYS A 293 21.23 -9.89 -12.71
N LEU A 294 20.55 -8.77 -12.95
CA LEU A 294 20.33 -8.26 -14.32
C LEU A 294 21.60 -7.72 -14.96
N GLU A 295 22.50 -7.12 -14.18
CA GLU A 295 23.82 -6.64 -14.63
C GLU A 295 24.66 -7.78 -15.23
N GLU A 296 24.74 -8.91 -14.54
CA GLU A 296 25.46 -10.08 -15.06
C GLU A 296 24.78 -10.66 -16.31
N GLU A 297 23.46 -10.56 -16.42
CA GLU A 297 22.73 -11.02 -17.60
C GLU A 297 22.96 -10.12 -18.83
N ILE A 298 23.01 -8.80 -18.67
CA ILE A 298 23.19 -7.87 -19.80
C ILE A 298 24.65 -7.72 -20.24
N LYS A 299 25.60 -8.12 -19.40
CA LYS A 299 27.04 -7.94 -19.61
C LYS A 299 27.48 -8.38 -21.01
N GLY A 300 28.16 -7.46 -21.71
CA GLY A 300 28.65 -7.68 -23.08
C GLY A 300 27.58 -7.61 -24.18
N LYS A 301 26.34 -7.22 -23.86
CA LYS A 301 25.25 -7.04 -24.84
C LYS A 301 24.83 -5.57 -24.88
N ARG A 302 24.38 -5.12 -26.06
CA ARG A 302 23.81 -3.77 -26.23
C ARG A 302 22.38 -3.69 -25.69
N PHE A 303 21.59 -4.72 -25.99
CA PHE A 303 20.23 -4.96 -25.53
C PHE A 303 20.12 -6.38 -24.96
N PHE A 304 19.09 -6.66 -24.16
CA PHE A 304 18.80 -8.03 -23.74
C PHE A 304 18.45 -8.93 -24.93
N GLY A 305 17.82 -8.35 -25.97
CA GLY A 305 17.66 -8.91 -27.31
C GLY A 305 18.95 -8.98 -28.15
N ARG A 306 20.10 -8.65 -27.55
CA ARG A 306 21.44 -8.55 -28.16
C ARG A 306 21.57 -7.36 -29.11
N ASP A 307 21.15 -7.54 -30.37
CA ASP A 307 21.44 -6.58 -31.45
C ASP A 307 20.33 -5.52 -31.62
N TYR A 308 19.12 -5.82 -31.17
CA TYR A 308 17.94 -4.96 -31.25
C TYR A 308 17.11 -5.04 -29.95
N ILE A 309 16.21 -4.07 -29.74
CA ILE A 309 15.29 -4.06 -28.61
C ILE A 309 14.33 -5.24 -28.75
N GLY A 310 14.43 -6.25 -27.87
CA GLY A 310 13.60 -7.45 -27.87
C GLY A 310 12.53 -7.46 -26.78
N PHE A 311 11.86 -8.61 -26.60
CA PHE A 311 10.82 -8.80 -25.58
C PHE A 311 11.29 -8.41 -24.19
N LEU A 312 12.47 -8.88 -23.77
CA LEU A 312 12.97 -8.63 -22.42
C LEU A 312 13.28 -7.15 -22.21
N ASP A 313 13.87 -6.47 -23.20
CA ASP A 313 14.11 -5.03 -23.15
C ASP A 313 12.81 -4.24 -22.95
N ILE A 314 11.73 -4.60 -23.66
CA ILE A 314 10.43 -3.96 -23.51
C ILE A 314 9.82 -4.29 -22.14
N ALA A 315 9.87 -5.56 -21.72
CA ALA A 315 9.31 -6.02 -20.46
C ALA A 315 9.93 -5.31 -19.25
N ILE A 316 11.25 -5.07 -19.27
CA ILE A 316 11.95 -4.44 -18.15
C ILE A 316 12.37 -3.00 -18.41
N GLY A 317 12.00 -2.43 -19.57
CA GLY A 317 12.36 -1.08 -19.98
C GLY A 317 11.91 0.00 -19.00
N TRP A 318 10.90 -0.27 -18.17
CA TRP A 318 10.50 0.62 -17.09
C TRP A 318 11.63 0.94 -16.10
N ILE A 319 12.61 0.04 -15.94
CA ILE A 319 13.81 0.25 -15.11
C ILE A 319 14.54 1.53 -15.51
N SER A 320 14.62 1.83 -16.81
CA SER A 320 15.40 2.96 -17.32
C SER A 320 14.80 4.33 -17.00
N TYR A 321 13.49 4.41 -16.76
CA TYR A 321 12.77 5.67 -16.64
C TYR A 321 12.04 5.82 -15.29
N TRP A 322 11.36 4.78 -14.81
CA TRP A 322 10.59 4.84 -13.56
C TRP A 322 11.48 4.78 -12.33
N ILE A 323 12.52 3.93 -12.31
CA ILE A 323 13.41 3.86 -11.14
C ILE A 323 14.10 5.21 -10.87
N PRO A 324 14.67 5.93 -11.87
CA PRO A 324 15.20 7.26 -11.63
C PRO A 324 14.17 8.28 -11.10
N VAL A 325 12.90 8.18 -11.48
CA VAL A 325 11.83 9.02 -10.88
C VAL A 325 11.59 8.63 -9.43
N TRP A 326 11.56 7.33 -9.13
CA TRP A 326 11.35 6.82 -7.77
C TRP A 326 12.52 7.10 -6.85
N GLU A 327 13.76 7.06 -7.35
CA GLU A 327 14.96 7.48 -6.62
C GLU A 327 14.86 8.94 -6.17
N GLU A 328 14.43 9.82 -7.08
CA GLU A 328 14.25 11.25 -6.81
C GLU A 328 13.15 11.48 -5.76
N VAL A 329 11.94 10.96 -6.03
CA VAL A 329 10.78 11.10 -5.13
C VAL A 329 11.05 10.49 -3.76
N GLY A 330 11.75 9.35 -3.74
CA GLY A 330 12.05 8.60 -2.54
C GLY A 330 13.31 9.01 -1.81
N SER A 331 14.08 9.97 -2.35
CA SER A 331 15.37 10.40 -1.81
C SER A 331 16.30 9.20 -1.53
N MET A 332 16.36 8.27 -2.48
CA MET A 332 17.08 7.00 -2.37
C MET A 332 17.88 6.70 -3.64
N LYS A 333 18.73 5.67 -3.61
CA LYS A 333 19.54 5.27 -4.77
C LYS A 333 19.56 3.76 -4.96
N ILE A 334 18.99 3.28 -6.05
CA ILE A 334 18.99 1.87 -6.50
C ILE A 334 20.01 1.68 -7.63
N LEU A 335 19.98 2.52 -8.67
CA LEU A 335 20.82 2.42 -9.86
C LEU A 335 22.11 3.22 -9.68
N ASP A 336 23.19 2.55 -9.29
CA ASP A 336 24.54 3.12 -9.23
C ASP A 336 25.33 2.82 -10.51
N PRO A 337 25.66 3.82 -11.34
CA PRO A 337 26.41 3.62 -12.59
C PRO A 337 27.81 3.02 -12.40
N LEU A 338 28.44 3.19 -11.22
CA LEU A 338 29.74 2.59 -10.92
C LEU A 338 29.61 1.10 -10.62
N LYS A 339 28.48 0.70 -10.02
CA LYS A 339 28.18 -0.69 -9.67
C LYS A 339 27.53 -1.45 -10.83
N PHE A 340 26.74 -0.77 -11.65
CA PHE A 340 25.94 -1.35 -12.74
C PHE A 340 26.25 -0.69 -14.10
N PRO A 341 27.51 -0.74 -14.58
CA PRO A 341 27.90 -0.07 -15.82
C PRO A 341 27.19 -0.62 -17.06
N ALA A 342 26.91 -1.91 -17.14
CA ALA A 342 26.25 -2.51 -18.30
C ALA A 342 24.76 -2.17 -18.34
N ILE A 343 24.06 -2.18 -17.21
CA ILE A 343 22.69 -1.67 -17.08
C ILE A 343 22.66 -0.17 -17.42
N ASN A 344 23.61 0.63 -16.95
CA ASN A 344 23.66 2.06 -17.27
C ASN A 344 23.89 2.32 -18.77
N ALA A 345 24.75 1.53 -19.43
CA ALA A 345 24.93 1.56 -20.88
C ALA A 345 23.64 1.14 -21.61
N TRP A 346 22.96 0.10 -21.15
CA TRP A 346 21.67 -0.34 -21.69
C TRP A 346 20.60 0.74 -21.54
N ILE A 347 20.47 1.38 -20.37
CA ILE A 347 19.55 2.52 -20.12
C ILE A 347 19.78 3.62 -21.15
N THR A 348 21.04 3.99 -21.36
CA THR A 348 21.42 5.03 -22.34
C THR A 348 21.01 4.63 -23.75
N ASN A 349 21.32 3.40 -24.16
CA ASN A 349 20.97 2.88 -25.50
C ASN A 349 19.46 2.77 -25.71
N PHE A 350 18.72 2.30 -24.69
CA PHE A 350 17.29 2.09 -24.73
C PHE A 350 16.54 3.42 -24.81
N LEU A 351 16.87 4.38 -23.95
CA LEU A 351 16.27 5.72 -23.96
C LEU A 351 16.65 6.55 -25.18
N SER A 352 17.81 6.30 -25.81
CA SER A 352 18.21 6.99 -27.05
C SER A 352 17.52 6.44 -28.30
N HIS A 353 16.81 5.32 -28.21
CA HIS A 353 16.09 4.78 -29.36
C HIS A 353 14.88 5.67 -29.69
N PRO A 354 14.71 6.17 -30.94
CA PRO A 354 13.69 7.16 -31.29
C PRO A 354 12.28 6.76 -30.83
N THR A 355 11.86 5.52 -31.13
CA THR A 355 10.55 5.00 -30.72
C THR A 355 10.33 5.00 -29.21
N ILE A 356 11.38 4.75 -28.42
CA ILE A 356 11.29 4.73 -26.96
C ILE A 356 11.20 6.16 -26.46
N ASN A 357 12.15 7.01 -26.86
CA ASN A 357 12.24 8.41 -26.43
C ASN A 357 10.95 9.19 -26.71
N ASP A 358 10.40 9.06 -27.91
CA ASP A 358 9.24 9.85 -28.37
C ASP A 358 7.93 9.46 -27.67
N THR A 359 7.92 8.36 -26.91
CA THR A 359 6.72 7.84 -26.25
C THR A 359 6.78 7.91 -24.72
N LEU A 360 7.85 8.47 -24.13
CA LEU A 360 7.98 8.58 -22.68
C LEU A 360 7.00 9.62 -22.10
N PRO A 361 6.43 9.36 -20.91
CA PRO A 361 5.59 10.35 -20.23
C PRO A 361 6.43 11.52 -19.73
N GLN A 362 5.84 12.72 -19.66
CA GLN A 362 6.53 13.93 -19.23
C GLN A 362 7.08 13.79 -17.79
N ARG A 363 8.39 14.01 -17.61
CA ARG A 363 9.08 13.76 -16.34
C ARG A 363 8.47 14.53 -15.16
N ASP A 364 8.19 15.81 -15.31
CA ASP A 364 7.64 16.64 -14.23
C ASP A 364 6.29 16.13 -13.73
N LYS A 365 5.43 15.66 -14.64
CA LYS A 365 4.14 15.05 -14.29
C LYS A 365 4.32 13.74 -13.51
N MET A 366 5.32 12.94 -13.90
CA MET A 366 5.65 11.69 -13.22
C MET A 366 6.15 11.94 -11.78
N VAL A 367 7.03 12.92 -11.59
CA VAL A 367 7.55 13.30 -10.27
C VAL A 367 6.42 13.79 -9.37
N VAL A 368 5.54 14.68 -9.86
CA VAL A 368 4.36 15.16 -9.12
C VAL A 368 3.43 14.00 -8.74
N TYR A 369 3.11 13.12 -9.70
CA TYR A 369 2.26 11.96 -9.46
C TYR A 369 2.81 11.04 -8.37
N TYR A 370 4.09 10.68 -8.44
CA TYR A 370 4.69 9.77 -7.46
C TYR A 370 4.93 10.44 -6.10
N HIS A 371 5.14 11.75 -6.02
CA HIS A 371 5.11 12.46 -4.73
C HIS A 371 3.75 12.36 -4.05
N SER A 372 2.66 12.62 -4.78
CA SER A 372 1.30 12.43 -4.25
C SER A 372 1.07 10.99 -3.82
N ARG A 373 1.53 10.03 -4.62
CA ARG A 373 1.37 8.61 -4.30
C ARG A 373 2.14 8.20 -3.04
N ARG A 374 3.40 8.64 -2.90
CA ARG A 374 4.21 8.42 -1.69
C ARG A 374 3.49 8.98 -0.46
N LYS A 375 2.97 10.22 -0.56
CA LYS A 375 2.21 10.87 0.52
C LYS A 375 0.97 10.08 0.93
N GLU A 376 0.14 9.65 -0.02
CA GLU A 376 -1.05 8.82 0.26
C GLU A 376 -0.69 7.49 0.92
N THR A 377 0.38 6.85 0.44
CA THR A 377 0.79 5.54 0.96
C THR A 377 1.41 5.59 2.35
N MET A 378 1.99 6.73 2.73
CA MET A 378 2.51 6.98 4.08
C MET A 378 1.44 7.56 5.02
N GLY A 379 0.49 8.33 4.48
CA GLY A 379 -0.43 9.19 5.23
C GLY A 379 -1.55 8.53 6.05
N SER A 380 -1.72 7.20 6.04
CA SER A 380 -2.73 6.51 6.87
C SER A 380 -2.15 5.63 7.99
N LYS A 381 -0.83 5.40 8.00
CA LYS A 381 -0.17 4.56 9.03
C LYS A 381 0.79 5.35 9.90
N ASP A 382 1.04 6.60 9.56
CA ASP A 382 2.05 7.41 10.24
C ASP A 382 1.56 8.02 11.55
N VAL A 383 0.26 8.30 11.75
CA VAL A 383 -0.21 8.99 12.96
C VAL A 383 -1.08 8.09 13.81
N LYS A 384 -0.63 7.79 15.04
CA LYS A 384 -1.41 7.05 16.04
C LYS A 384 -1.57 7.87 17.31
N VAL A 385 -2.73 7.78 17.95
CA VAL A 385 -3.01 8.43 19.22
C VAL A 385 -3.37 7.36 20.23
N LEU A 386 -2.46 7.07 21.17
CA LEU A 386 -2.78 6.28 22.35
C LEU A 386 -3.47 7.20 23.36
N ASN A 387 -4.72 6.89 23.70
CA ASN A 387 -5.50 7.68 24.64
C ASN A 387 -6.55 6.86 25.40
N PHE A 388 -7.07 7.46 26.47
CA PHE A 388 -8.22 6.98 27.24
C PHE A 388 -9.44 7.85 26.95
N TRP A 389 -10.59 7.22 26.66
CA TRP A 389 -11.77 7.87 26.06
C TRP A 389 -12.27 9.15 26.75
N VAL A 390 -12.16 9.27 28.08
CA VAL A 390 -12.64 10.44 28.86
C VAL A 390 -11.54 11.48 29.11
N SER A 391 -10.28 11.17 28.78
CA SER A 391 -9.12 11.99 29.12
C SER A 391 -9.19 13.39 28.48
N PRO A 392 -9.21 14.48 29.27
CA PRO A 392 -9.17 15.84 28.70
C PRO A 392 -7.90 16.11 27.92
N PHE A 393 -6.79 15.47 28.31
CA PHE A 393 -5.49 15.70 27.68
C PHE A 393 -5.42 15.08 26.30
N GLY A 394 -6.05 13.92 26.09
CA GLY A 394 -6.11 13.32 24.78
C GLY A 394 -7.15 13.95 23.86
N LYS A 395 -8.25 14.47 24.42
CA LYS A 395 -9.22 15.24 23.62
C LYS A 395 -8.59 16.48 22.97
N ARG A 396 -7.62 17.12 23.62
CA ARG A 396 -6.80 18.18 23.00
C ARG A 396 -6.16 17.72 21.68
N VAL A 397 -5.52 16.54 21.72
CA VAL A 397 -4.81 15.95 20.57
C VAL A 397 -5.79 15.59 19.46
N GLU A 398 -6.90 14.92 19.81
CA GLU A 398 -7.95 14.56 18.86
C GLU A 398 -8.55 15.78 18.17
N TRP A 399 -8.89 16.84 18.91
CA TRP A 399 -9.44 18.07 18.35
C TRP A 399 -8.45 18.78 17.43
N ALA A 400 -7.17 18.86 17.82
CA ALA A 400 -6.14 19.47 17.00
C ALA A 400 -5.93 18.74 15.66
N LEU A 401 -5.87 17.40 15.69
CA LEU A 401 -5.75 16.59 14.47
C LEU A 401 -6.97 16.75 13.56
N LYS A 402 -8.19 16.69 14.14
CA LYS A 402 -9.45 16.85 13.39
C LYS A 402 -9.61 18.24 12.77
N LEU A 403 -9.28 19.31 13.50
CA LEU A 403 -9.30 20.68 12.95
C LEU A 403 -8.32 20.85 11.79
N LYS A 404 -7.19 20.13 11.82
CA LYS A 404 -6.20 20.12 10.74
C LYS A 404 -6.51 19.10 9.63
N GLY A 405 -7.60 18.34 9.72
CA GLY A 405 -7.92 17.30 8.75
C GLY A 405 -6.86 16.19 8.64
N VAL A 406 -6.19 15.86 9.74
CA VAL A 406 -5.18 14.79 9.81
C VAL A 406 -5.87 13.52 10.28
N GLU A 407 -5.83 12.49 9.43
CA GLU A 407 -6.28 11.13 9.77
C GLU A 407 -5.33 10.48 10.78
N TYR A 408 -5.87 9.74 11.74
CA TYR A 408 -5.08 9.05 12.78
C TYR A 408 -5.73 7.75 13.24
N GLU A 409 -4.90 6.78 13.64
CA GLU A 409 -5.34 5.57 14.34
C GLU A 409 -5.54 5.89 15.82
N TYR A 410 -6.75 5.71 16.35
CA TYR A 410 -7.01 5.83 17.78
C TYR A 410 -6.81 4.49 18.48
N ILE A 411 -5.92 4.45 19.47
CA ILE A 411 -5.64 3.26 20.28
C ILE A 411 -6.14 3.52 21.69
N GLU A 412 -7.22 2.83 22.07
CA GLU A 412 -7.80 2.93 23.43
C GLU A 412 -6.88 2.28 24.46
N GLU A 413 -6.66 2.97 25.57
CA GLU A 413 -5.76 2.56 26.64
C GLU A 413 -6.50 2.44 27.98
N ASP A 414 -6.24 1.35 28.72
CA ASP A 414 -6.75 1.16 30.08
C ASP A 414 -5.79 1.80 31.10
N ILE A 415 -6.20 2.93 31.67
CA ILE A 415 -5.39 3.65 32.67
C ILE A 415 -5.29 2.93 34.03
N SER A 416 -6.15 1.94 34.30
CA SER A 416 -6.08 1.10 35.50
C SER A 416 -5.11 -0.06 35.31
N ASN A 417 -5.05 -0.61 34.10
CA ASN A 417 -4.15 -1.70 33.71
C ASN A 417 -3.34 -1.32 32.45
N LYS A 418 -2.30 -0.51 32.65
CA LYS A 418 -1.51 0.09 31.58
C LYS A 418 -0.83 -0.96 30.69
N SER A 419 -0.98 -0.81 29.39
CA SER A 419 -0.38 -1.66 28.37
C SER A 419 1.15 -1.55 28.35
N ASN A 420 1.83 -2.61 27.92
CA ASN A 420 3.27 -2.57 27.66
C ASN A 420 3.63 -1.52 26.61
N LEU A 421 2.73 -1.30 25.63
CA LEU A 421 2.90 -0.30 24.59
C LEU A 421 2.98 1.13 25.18
N LEU A 422 2.08 1.50 26.10
CA LEU A 422 2.16 2.79 26.78
C LEU A 422 3.46 2.95 27.58
N LEU A 423 3.88 1.89 28.26
CA LEU A 423 5.10 1.89 29.07
C LEU A 423 6.36 2.04 28.21
N GLU A 424 6.36 1.49 27.00
CA GLU A 424 7.43 1.62 26.03
C GLU A 424 7.46 3.01 25.38
N LEU A 425 6.30 3.52 24.96
CA LEU A 425 6.22 4.80 24.23
C LEU A 425 6.36 6.03 25.14
N ASN A 426 5.99 5.92 26.43
CA ASN A 426 6.17 6.97 27.43
C ASN A 426 6.78 6.39 28.72
N PRO A 427 8.07 6.03 28.72
CA PRO A 427 8.71 5.33 29.84
C PRO A 427 8.86 6.23 31.08
N VAL A 428 8.89 7.56 30.88
CA VAL A 428 9.09 8.55 31.95
C VAL A 428 7.82 8.73 32.76
N TYR A 429 6.73 9.18 32.13
CA TYR A 429 5.50 9.53 32.85
C TYR A 429 4.47 8.41 32.85
N LYS A 430 4.54 7.48 31.88
CA LYS A 430 3.62 6.34 31.75
C LYS A 430 2.16 6.79 31.72
N LYS A 431 1.89 7.88 31.00
CA LYS A 431 0.59 8.56 30.93
C LYS A 431 0.18 8.80 29.47
N VAL A 432 -1.13 8.80 29.26
CA VAL A 432 -1.77 9.25 28.02
C VAL A 432 -2.03 10.77 28.04
N PRO A 433 -2.13 11.43 26.88
CA PRO A 433 -1.98 10.87 25.52
C PRO A 433 -0.52 10.65 25.11
N VAL A 434 -0.33 9.75 24.14
CA VAL A 434 0.91 9.65 23.36
C VAL A 434 0.55 9.72 21.89
N LEU A 435 1.17 10.66 21.16
CA LEU A 435 1.10 10.72 19.71
C LEU A 435 2.30 9.94 19.15
N VAL A 436 2.06 9.00 18.25
CA VAL A 436 3.11 8.35 17.46
C VAL A 436 3.03 8.91 16.06
N HIS A 437 4.11 9.55 15.58
CA HIS A 437 4.25 9.99 14.19
C HIS A 437 5.41 9.24 13.53
N GLY A 438 5.12 8.30 12.63
CA GLY A 438 6.05 7.28 12.15
C GLY A 438 6.50 6.38 13.28
N ASN A 439 7.81 6.37 13.56
CA ASN A 439 8.39 5.63 14.69
C ASN A 439 8.75 6.54 15.88
N LYS A 440 8.23 7.77 15.92
CA LYS A 440 8.56 8.75 16.96
C LYS A 440 7.38 8.92 17.91
N ALA A 441 7.59 8.59 19.18
CA ALA A 441 6.64 8.86 20.25
C ALA A 441 6.83 10.30 20.78
N ILE A 442 5.73 11.04 20.86
CA ILE A 442 5.64 12.36 21.49
C ILE A 442 4.64 12.24 22.65
N ALA A 443 5.12 12.52 23.86
CA ALA A 443 4.33 12.53 25.08
C ALA A 443 4.05 13.98 25.54
N GLU A 444 3.10 14.11 26.47
CA GLU A 444 2.60 15.38 27.03
C GLU A 444 1.73 16.20 26.07
N SER A 445 0.45 16.39 26.44
CA SER A 445 -0.54 17.00 25.53
C SER A 445 -0.15 18.37 24.98
N PHE A 446 0.50 19.26 25.75
CA PHE A 446 0.94 20.56 25.25
C PHE A 446 2.09 20.44 24.24
N VAL A 447 3.05 19.56 24.50
CA VAL A 447 4.15 19.29 23.56
C VAL A 447 3.60 18.67 22.26
N ILE A 448 2.63 17.75 22.39
CA ILE A 448 1.94 17.16 21.25
C ILE A 448 1.19 18.23 20.44
N LEU A 449 0.51 19.18 21.09
CA LEU A 449 -0.18 20.27 20.39
C LEU A 449 0.79 21.16 19.62
N GLU A 450 1.91 21.54 20.22
CA GLU A 450 2.94 22.33 19.53
C GLU A 450 3.54 21.53 18.35
N TYR A 451 3.82 20.24 18.56
CA TYR A 451 4.28 19.36 17.49
C TYR A 451 3.27 19.27 16.33
N ILE A 452 1.98 19.12 16.64
CA ILE A 452 0.91 19.07 15.63
C ILE A 452 0.85 20.39 14.85
N ASP A 453 0.92 21.53 15.54
CA ASP A 453 0.88 22.84 14.90
C ASP A 453 2.11 23.13 14.05
N GLU A 454 3.27 22.65 14.49
CA GLU A 454 4.52 22.81 13.75
C GLU A 454 4.64 21.83 12.58
N THR A 455 4.04 20.65 12.66
CA THR A 455 4.12 19.61 11.62
C THR A 455 3.12 19.87 10.49
N TRP A 456 1.86 20.16 10.83
CA TRP A 456 0.78 20.33 9.87
C TRP A 456 0.37 21.80 9.79
N LYS A 457 0.78 22.48 8.72
CA LYS A 457 0.63 23.94 8.59
C LYS A 457 -0.78 24.40 8.22
N GLN A 458 -1.64 23.50 7.78
CA GLN A 458 -3.06 23.81 7.61
C GLN A 458 -3.68 24.13 8.97
N TYR A 459 -4.59 25.11 8.99
CA TYR A 459 -5.28 25.57 10.21
C TYR A 459 -4.31 25.87 11.37
N PRO A 460 -3.55 26.97 11.32
CA PRO A 460 -2.63 27.35 12.40
C PRO A 460 -3.36 27.49 13.74
N LEU A 461 -2.87 26.80 14.78
CA LEU A 461 -3.43 26.83 16.13
C LEU A 461 -2.77 27.94 16.96
N MET A 462 -1.46 28.07 16.86
CA MET A 462 -0.73 29.11 17.57
C MET A 462 -0.83 30.46 16.83
N PRO A 463 -0.90 31.57 17.58
CA PRO A 463 -0.72 32.89 17.00
C PRO A 463 0.64 33.04 16.29
N HIS A 464 0.73 33.95 15.32
CA HIS A 464 1.99 34.23 14.63
C HIS A 464 2.93 35.08 15.49
N ASP A 465 2.38 35.99 16.30
CA ASP A 465 3.17 36.88 17.14
C ASP A 465 3.84 36.13 18.32
N PRO A 466 5.16 36.30 18.56
CA PRO A 466 5.85 35.60 19.63
C PRO A 466 5.32 35.89 21.04
N TYR A 467 4.85 37.12 21.30
CA TYR A 467 4.27 37.49 22.59
C TYR A 467 2.92 36.81 22.78
N GLU A 468 2.06 36.82 21.76
CA GLU A 468 0.77 36.11 21.80
C GLU A 468 0.95 34.59 21.98
N ARG A 469 1.98 33.99 21.35
CA ARG A 469 2.34 32.57 21.60
C ARG A 469 2.73 32.32 23.06
N ALA A 470 3.55 33.20 23.64
CA ALA A 470 3.97 33.08 25.03
C ALA A 470 2.77 33.25 25.99
N HIS A 471 1.88 34.20 25.70
CA HIS A 471 0.66 34.46 26.46
C HIS A 471 -0.30 33.27 26.43
N ALA A 472 -0.51 32.66 25.26
CA ALA A 472 -1.31 31.44 25.13
C ALA A 472 -0.75 30.27 25.94
N ARG A 473 0.58 30.07 25.94
CA ARG A 473 1.24 29.05 26.78
C ARG A 473 1.07 29.32 28.28
N PHE A 474 1.22 30.59 28.67
CA PHE A 474 1.04 31.02 30.05
C PHE A 474 -0.37 30.69 30.56
N TRP A 475 -1.40 31.06 29.80
CA TRP A 475 -2.78 30.78 30.19
C TRP A 475 -3.13 29.30 30.18
N ALA A 476 -2.66 28.55 29.17
CA ALA A 476 -2.85 27.10 29.12
C ALA A 476 -2.24 26.39 30.34
N THR A 477 -1.03 26.78 30.74
CA THR A 477 -0.33 26.21 31.90
C THR A 477 -0.98 26.63 33.21
N SER A 478 -1.31 27.92 33.34
CA SER A 478 -1.94 28.49 34.53
C SER A 478 -3.31 27.87 34.78
N ALA A 479 -4.15 27.73 33.75
CA ALA A 479 -5.45 27.08 33.88
C ALA A 479 -5.34 25.59 34.24
N GLN A 480 -4.43 24.85 33.61
CA GLN A 480 -4.19 23.45 33.95
C GLN A 480 -3.81 23.28 35.44
N GLN A 481 -2.88 24.12 35.92
CA GLN A 481 -2.36 24.01 37.27
C GLN A 481 -3.32 24.60 38.31
N LYS A 482 -3.66 25.88 38.18
CA LYS A 482 -4.41 26.64 39.18
C LYS A 482 -5.91 26.32 39.12
N LEU A 483 -6.52 26.41 37.94
CA LEU A 483 -7.96 26.14 37.80
C LEU A 483 -8.27 24.63 37.85
N GLY A 484 -7.49 23.80 37.15
CA GLY A 484 -7.73 22.35 37.08
C GLY A 484 -7.37 21.63 38.37
N LYS A 485 -6.07 21.59 38.69
CA LYS A 485 -5.54 20.77 39.81
C LYS A 485 -5.78 21.39 41.18
N GLU A 486 -5.27 22.62 41.39
CA GLU A 486 -5.29 23.29 42.71
C GLU A 486 -6.70 23.80 43.07
N GLY A 487 -7.50 24.17 42.07
CA GLY A 487 -8.87 24.64 42.26
C GLY A 487 -9.91 23.53 42.11
N SER A 488 -10.39 23.31 40.89
CA SER A 488 -11.58 22.49 40.60
C SER A 488 -11.48 21.05 41.11
N TRP A 489 -10.39 20.34 40.82
CA TRP A 489 -10.22 18.95 41.27
C TRP A 489 -10.07 18.86 42.79
N THR A 490 -9.31 19.78 43.40
CA THR A 490 -9.13 19.81 44.86
C THR A 490 -10.45 20.13 45.58
N ALA A 491 -11.23 21.09 45.08
CA ALA A 491 -12.55 21.42 45.60
C ALA A 491 -13.54 20.23 45.52
N LEU A 492 -13.35 19.35 44.54
CA LEU A 492 -14.17 18.16 44.35
C LEU A 492 -13.85 17.04 45.36
N ILE A 493 -12.58 16.85 45.74
CA ILE A 493 -12.14 15.73 46.58
C ILE A 493 -11.84 16.11 48.05
N LYS A 494 -11.80 17.40 48.37
CA LYS A 494 -11.55 17.92 49.73
C LYS A 494 -12.82 18.51 50.34
N SER A 495 -12.76 18.79 51.64
CA SER A 495 -13.85 19.39 52.42
C SER A 495 -13.34 20.54 53.30
N GLY A 496 -14.28 21.32 53.85
CA GLY A 496 -13.97 22.44 54.76
C GLY A 496 -13.12 23.54 54.12
N GLU A 497 -12.19 24.10 54.90
CA GLU A 497 -11.34 25.23 54.50
C GLU A 497 -10.50 24.96 53.25
N GLU A 498 -10.03 23.72 53.06
CA GLU A 498 -9.27 23.33 51.85
C GLU A 498 -10.13 23.46 50.58
N LYS A 499 -11.40 23.05 50.66
CA LYS A 499 -12.34 23.16 49.54
C LYS A 499 -12.63 24.62 49.21
N GLU A 500 -12.86 25.46 50.23
CA GLU A 500 -13.13 26.88 50.03
C GLU A 500 -11.94 27.61 49.40
N LYS A 501 -10.71 27.34 49.86
CA LYS A 501 -9.48 27.88 49.24
C LYS A 501 -9.33 27.45 47.79
N ALA A 502 -9.65 26.19 47.49
CA ALA A 502 -9.60 25.67 46.13
C ALA A 502 -10.65 26.33 45.22
N LEU A 503 -11.88 26.53 45.71
CA LEU A 503 -12.91 27.26 44.96
C LEU A 503 -12.50 28.72 44.69
N ASN A 504 -11.92 29.41 45.68
CA ASN A 504 -11.41 30.77 45.47
C ASN A 504 -10.28 30.79 44.42
N THR A 505 -9.36 29.82 44.47
CA THR A 505 -8.29 29.69 43.46
C THR A 505 -8.86 29.46 42.05
N ALA A 506 -9.92 28.65 41.92
CA ALA A 506 -10.60 28.45 40.64
C ALA A 506 -11.28 29.74 40.15
N SER A 507 -11.99 30.45 41.03
CA SER A 507 -12.67 31.71 40.73
C SER A 507 -11.71 32.76 40.23
N GLU A 508 -10.57 32.97 40.91
CA GLU A 508 -9.56 33.97 40.52
C GLU A 508 -9.00 33.73 39.11
N VAL A 509 -8.83 32.48 38.69
CA VAL A 509 -8.33 32.15 37.35
C VAL A 509 -9.43 32.34 36.31
N LEU A 510 -10.67 31.93 36.62
CA LEU A 510 -11.81 32.11 35.74
C LEU A 510 -12.12 33.59 35.50
N GLU A 511 -12.05 34.43 36.53
CA GLU A 511 -12.24 35.89 36.39
C GLU A 511 -11.22 36.51 35.44
N LYS A 512 -9.96 36.07 35.48
CA LYS A 512 -8.95 36.57 34.53
C LYS A 512 -9.15 36.01 33.12
N LEU A 513 -9.56 34.75 33.00
CA LEU A 513 -9.89 34.17 31.69
C LEU A 513 -11.12 34.86 31.05
N GLU A 514 -12.08 35.31 31.86
CA GLU A 514 -13.23 36.10 31.43
C GLU A 514 -12.79 37.43 30.82
N GLU A 515 -11.81 38.11 31.41
CA GLU A 515 -11.22 39.32 30.84
C GLU A 515 -10.51 39.06 29.50
N GLU A 516 -9.80 37.92 29.38
CA GLU A 516 -9.04 37.54 28.18
C GLU A 516 -9.92 37.17 26.97
N ILE A 517 -11.06 36.53 27.22
CA ILE A 517 -12.01 36.10 26.18
C ILE A 517 -13.01 37.21 25.80
N LYS A 518 -13.16 38.23 26.63
CA LYS A 518 -14.18 39.28 26.46
C LYS A 518 -14.14 39.88 25.05
N GLY A 519 -15.29 39.82 24.37
CA GLY A 519 -15.46 40.34 23.01
C GLY A 519 -14.93 39.43 21.90
N LYS A 520 -14.48 38.21 22.22
CA LYS A 520 -14.03 37.21 21.25
C LYS A 520 -14.96 36.00 21.25
N LYS A 521 -15.13 35.37 20.09
CA LYS A 521 -15.89 34.12 19.95
C LYS A 521 -15.10 32.93 20.51
N PHE A 522 -13.81 32.90 20.22
CA PHE A 522 -12.81 31.94 20.68
C PHE A 522 -11.57 32.69 21.18
N PHE A 523 -10.75 32.07 22.02
CA PHE A 523 -9.47 32.66 22.43
C PHE A 523 -8.56 32.92 21.22
N GLY A 524 -8.68 32.11 20.16
CA GLY A 524 -8.07 32.31 18.84
C GLY A 524 -8.74 33.37 17.95
N GLY A 525 -9.74 34.12 18.44
CA GLY A 525 -10.48 35.11 17.67
C GLY A 525 -11.73 34.51 17.02
N ASP A 526 -11.77 34.46 15.69
CA ASP A 526 -12.92 33.94 14.93
C ASP A 526 -12.95 32.42 14.84
N ASN A 527 -11.79 31.79 15.03
CA ASN A 527 -11.58 30.35 14.91
C ASN A 527 -11.03 29.76 16.22
N ILE A 528 -11.29 28.45 16.44
CA ILE A 528 -10.69 27.71 17.57
C ILE A 528 -9.17 27.73 17.40
N GLY A 529 -8.44 28.27 18.37
CA GLY A 529 -6.98 28.30 18.41
C GLY A 529 -6.37 27.38 19.47
N TYR A 530 -5.06 27.50 19.70
CA TYR A 530 -4.32 26.69 20.68
C TYR A 530 -4.92 26.79 22.08
N LEU A 531 -5.24 28.00 22.54
CA LEU A 531 -5.73 28.22 23.90
C LEU A 531 -7.15 27.64 24.06
N ASP A 532 -8.01 27.72 23.03
CA ASP A 532 -9.31 27.07 23.04
C ASP A 532 -9.21 25.56 23.20
N ILE A 533 -8.32 24.91 22.45
CA ILE A 533 -8.08 23.47 22.56
C ILE A 533 -7.52 23.13 23.95
N ALA A 534 -6.55 23.90 24.44
CA ALA A 534 -5.93 23.70 25.74
C ALA A 534 -6.94 23.80 26.90
N LEU A 535 -7.86 24.75 26.82
CA LEU A 535 -8.88 25.05 27.84
C LEU A 535 -10.19 24.29 27.63
N GLY A 536 -10.43 23.68 26.48
CA GLY A 536 -11.72 23.10 26.09
C GLY A 536 -12.30 22.09 27.09
N TRP A 537 -11.47 21.47 27.92
CA TRP A 537 -11.91 20.61 29.03
C TRP A 537 -12.82 21.33 30.04
N ILE A 538 -12.66 22.64 30.24
CA ILE A 538 -13.52 23.48 31.08
C ILE A 538 -14.99 23.35 30.65
N SER A 539 -15.23 23.30 29.34
CA SER A 539 -16.58 23.34 28.78
C SER A 539 -17.45 22.12 29.11
N TYR A 540 -16.84 20.93 29.25
CA TYR A 540 -17.58 19.68 29.43
C TYR A 540 -17.24 18.93 30.72
N ILE A 541 -16.03 19.08 31.28
CA ILE A 541 -15.64 18.38 32.52
C ILE A 541 -16.09 19.14 33.76
N ILE A 542 -15.92 20.46 33.82
CA ILE A 542 -16.30 21.21 35.01
C ILE A 542 -17.80 21.06 35.32
N PRO A 543 -18.73 21.15 34.35
CA PRO A 543 -20.15 20.88 34.62
C PRO A 543 -20.41 19.48 35.19
N ILE A 544 -19.64 18.47 34.77
CA ILE A 544 -19.71 17.12 35.34
C ILE A 544 -19.21 17.11 36.79
N TRP A 545 -18.11 17.81 37.08
CA TRP A 545 -17.57 17.91 38.44
C TRP A 545 -18.50 18.70 39.38
N GLU A 546 -19.14 19.76 38.89
CA GLU A 546 -20.17 20.51 39.63
C GLU A 546 -21.32 19.60 40.04
N GLU A 547 -21.82 18.76 39.12
CA GLU A 547 -22.87 17.78 39.39
C GLU A 547 -22.42 16.70 40.38
N VAL A 548 -21.26 16.07 40.13
CA VAL A 548 -20.71 15.01 40.99
C VAL A 548 -20.45 15.50 42.41
N GLY A 549 -19.90 16.71 42.54
CA GLY A 549 -19.52 17.29 43.83
C GLY A 549 -20.64 18.07 44.53
N SER A 550 -21.75 18.32 43.85
CA SER A 550 -22.76 19.31 44.28
C SER A 550 -22.11 20.64 44.68
N ILE A 551 -21.23 21.15 43.81
CA ILE A 551 -20.48 22.39 43.98
C ILE A 551 -20.71 23.33 42.80
N GLN A 552 -20.47 24.62 43.01
CA GLN A 552 -20.43 25.61 41.94
C GLN A 552 -18.98 26.07 41.75
N ILE A 553 -18.44 25.88 40.55
CA ILE A 553 -17.10 26.32 40.13
C ILE A 553 -17.24 27.48 39.13
N ILE A 554 -18.19 27.38 38.19
CA ILE A 554 -18.45 28.41 37.17
C ILE A 554 -19.75 29.13 37.51
N ASP A 555 -19.63 30.38 37.97
CA ASP A 555 -20.77 31.28 38.08
C ASP A 555 -21.07 31.91 36.71
N ARG A 556 -22.00 31.29 35.97
CA ARG A 556 -22.36 31.68 34.60
C ARG A 556 -22.96 33.09 34.48
N LEU A 557 -23.48 33.65 35.59
CA LEU A 557 -23.99 35.01 35.60
C LEU A 557 -22.84 36.03 35.74
N LYS A 558 -21.79 35.68 36.47
CA LYS A 558 -20.59 36.51 36.63
C LYS A 558 -19.60 36.37 35.47
N LEU A 559 -19.62 35.22 34.78
CA LEU A 559 -18.68 34.88 33.71
C LEU A 559 -19.41 34.65 32.37
N PRO A 560 -20.14 35.66 31.85
CA PRO A 560 -20.95 35.50 30.64
C PRO A 560 -20.12 35.18 29.39
N ALA A 561 -18.91 35.74 29.24
CA ALA A 561 -18.08 35.52 28.06
C ALA A 561 -17.48 34.10 28.05
N ILE A 562 -17.06 33.56 29.20
CA ILE A 562 -16.70 32.15 29.34
C ILE A 562 -17.89 31.25 29.01
N ASN A 563 -19.09 31.56 29.52
CA ASN A 563 -20.28 30.75 29.25
C ASN A 563 -20.66 30.76 27.76
N GLU A 564 -20.54 31.90 27.09
CA GLU A 564 -20.73 32.02 25.64
C GLU A 564 -19.66 31.22 24.88
N TRP A 565 -18.38 31.36 25.26
CA TRP A 565 -17.29 30.58 24.70
C TRP A 565 -17.50 29.06 24.85
N MET A 566 -17.88 28.58 26.03
CA MET A 566 -18.19 27.16 26.26
C MET A 566 -19.28 26.68 25.31
N THR A 567 -20.33 27.48 25.11
CA THR A 567 -21.44 27.17 24.20
C THR A 567 -20.97 27.13 22.75
N ASN A 568 -20.18 28.11 22.31
CA ASN A 568 -19.62 28.15 20.97
C ASN A 568 -18.65 26.98 20.70
N PHE A 569 -17.80 26.66 21.68
CA PHE A 569 -16.84 25.57 21.60
C PHE A 569 -17.53 24.21 21.49
N LEU A 570 -18.51 23.92 22.36
CA LEU A 570 -19.26 22.65 22.33
C LEU A 570 -20.12 22.47 21.08
N ASN A 571 -20.57 23.57 20.46
CA ASN A 571 -21.36 23.52 19.22
C ASN A 571 -20.49 23.43 17.95
N HIS A 572 -19.17 23.59 18.06
CA HIS A 572 -18.29 23.41 16.90
C HIS A 572 -18.34 21.96 16.41
N PRO A 573 -18.53 21.67 15.11
CA PRO A 573 -18.74 20.30 14.60
C PRO A 573 -17.68 19.30 15.06
N VAL A 574 -16.40 19.67 14.95
CA VAL A 574 -15.27 18.83 15.40
C VAL A 574 -15.34 18.48 16.88
N VAL A 575 -15.74 19.43 17.73
CA VAL A 575 -15.81 19.21 19.18
C VAL A 575 -17.03 18.36 19.50
N LYS A 576 -18.21 18.75 18.99
CA LYS A 576 -19.48 18.06 19.23
C LYS A 576 -19.40 16.57 18.93
N ASP A 577 -18.81 16.19 17.80
CA ASP A 577 -18.75 14.81 17.32
C ASP A 577 -17.67 13.96 18.02
N SER A 578 -16.91 14.54 18.94
CA SER A 578 -15.78 13.88 19.62
C SER A 578 -15.85 13.91 21.15
N LEU A 579 -16.94 14.44 21.71
CA LEU A 579 -17.17 14.48 23.15
C LEU A 579 -17.38 13.08 23.74
N PRO A 580 -16.86 12.80 24.95
CA PRO A 580 -17.19 11.59 25.69
C PRO A 580 -18.70 11.48 25.97
N PRO A 581 -19.29 10.27 26.00
CA PRO A 581 -20.66 10.09 26.44
C PRO A 581 -20.83 10.58 27.88
N ARG A 582 -21.73 11.55 28.08
CA ARG A 582 -21.90 12.27 29.36
C ARG A 582 -22.20 11.33 30.53
N ASP A 583 -23.12 10.40 30.36
CA ASP A 583 -23.54 9.47 31.43
C ASP A 583 -22.38 8.58 31.88
N LYS A 584 -21.59 8.06 30.93
CA LYS A 584 -20.37 7.29 31.26
C LYS A 584 -19.33 8.15 31.98
N ALA A 585 -19.19 9.41 31.59
CA ALA A 585 -18.23 10.32 32.23
C ALA A 585 -18.66 10.64 33.67
N LEU A 586 -19.96 10.85 33.92
CA LEU A 586 -20.51 10.99 35.27
C LEU A 586 -20.18 9.78 36.14
N ASP A 587 -20.49 8.58 35.68
CA ASP A 587 -20.21 7.34 36.41
C ASP A 587 -18.71 7.21 36.76
N TYR A 588 -17.85 7.50 35.78
CA TYR A 588 -16.40 7.49 35.97
C TYR A 588 -15.94 8.47 37.06
N TYR A 589 -16.46 9.71 37.04
CA TYR A 589 -16.06 10.71 38.03
C TYR A 589 -16.65 10.46 39.41
N HIS A 590 -17.88 9.92 39.51
CA HIS A 590 -18.42 9.44 40.79
C HIS A 590 -17.51 8.38 41.43
N LEU A 591 -17.06 7.39 40.65
CA LEU A 591 -16.12 6.37 41.12
C LEU A 591 -14.75 6.96 41.49
N SER A 592 -14.26 7.89 40.67
CA SER A 592 -12.97 8.54 40.88
C SER A 592 -12.95 9.37 42.16
N VAL A 593 -14.00 10.14 42.45
CA VAL A 593 -14.13 10.93 43.68
C VAL A 593 -14.15 10.01 44.90
N LYS A 594 -14.97 8.95 44.89
CA LYS A 594 -15.03 7.95 45.98
C LYS A 594 -13.67 7.35 46.32
N LYS A 595 -12.78 7.19 45.34
CA LYS A 595 -11.42 6.67 45.55
C LYS A 595 -10.47 7.67 46.23
N HIS A 596 -10.77 8.96 46.15
CA HIS A 596 -9.89 10.05 46.64
C HIS A 596 -10.42 10.76 47.90
N THR A 597 -11.69 10.58 48.24
CA THR A 597 -12.27 11.00 49.52
C THR A 597 -12.03 9.92 50.59
N PRO A 598 -11.37 10.21 51.72
CA PRO A 598 -11.34 9.29 52.86
C PRO A 598 -12.77 9.09 53.40
N ASN A 599 -13.11 7.87 53.81
CA ASN A 599 -14.35 7.58 54.55
C ASN A 599 -14.44 8.37 55.85
#